data_AF-A0A1F8TJR1-F1
#
_entry.id   AF-A0A1F8TJR1-F1
#
_cell.length_a   1.000
_cell.length_b   1.000
_cell.length_c   1.000
_cell.angle_alpha   90.00
_cell.angle_beta   90.00
_cell.angle_gamma   90.00
#
_symmetry.space_group_name_H-M   'P 1'
#
loop_
_entity.id
_entity.type
_entity.pdbx_description
1 polymer ?
#
loop_
_entity_poly.entity_id
_entity_poly.type
_entity_poly.pdbx_seq_one_letter_code
_entity_poly.pdbx_strand_id
1 'polypeptide(L)' 'MNFVYLDIDDPQTEPFKRALGYQYQPHLFLLDGQGTILREWIGLVSEEDLEAALKEVQQ' A
#
# COMPACT_ATOMS: atom_id res chain seq x y z
N MET A 1 3.76 -10.26 8.25
CA MET A 1 3.67 -8.88 7.72
C MET A 1 4.86 -8.69 6.78
N ASN A 2 4.65 -8.25 5.55
CA ASN A 2 5.72 -7.97 4.59
C ASN A 2 5.54 -6.55 4.03
N PHE A 3 6.64 -5.86 3.78
CA PHE A 3 6.65 -4.52 3.17
C PHE A 3 7.30 -4.62 1.80
N VAL A 4 6.55 -4.20 0.77
CA VAL A 4 7.02 -4.21 -0.61
C VAL A 4 6.99 -2.77 -1.11
N TYR A 5 8.11 -2.31 -1.63
CA TYR A 5 8.23 -1.00 -2.27
C TYR A 5 8.15 -1.18 -3.78
N LEU A 6 7.22 -0.48 -4.42
CA LEU A 6 7.09 -0.45 -5.87
C LEU A 6 7.82 0.79 -6.39
N ASP A 7 8.86 0.59 -7.18
CA ASP A 7 9.50 1.67 -7.94
C ASP A 7 8.57 2.10 -9.08
N ILE A 8 8.15 3.36 -9.06
CA ILE A 8 7.20 3.91 -10.02
C ILE A 8 7.79 4.11 -11.41
N ASP A 9 9.12 4.21 -11.51
CA ASP A 9 9.83 4.36 -12.78
C ASP A 9 10.23 3.00 -13.39
N ASP A 10 10.16 1.92 -12.60
CA ASP A 10 10.42 0.56 -13.09
C ASP A 10 9.22 0.04 -13.93
N PRO A 11 9.41 -0.30 -15.23
CA PRO A 11 8.36 -0.88 -16.06
C PRO A 11 7.79 -2.20 -15.51
N GLN A 12 8.56 -2.95 -14.72
CA GLN A 12 8.09 -4.20 -14.11
C GLN A 12 7.02 -3.97 -13.03
N THR A 13 6.88 -2.74 -12.53
CA THR A 13 5.83 -2.40 -11.55
C THR A 13 4.51 -1.99 -12.18
N GLU A 14 4.48 -1.76 -13.51
CA GLU A 14 3.28 -1.37 -14.26
C GLU A 14 2.05 -2.25 -13.99
N PRO A 15 2.16 -3.60 -13.98
CA PRO A 15 1.00 -4.44 -13.69
C PRO A 15 0.42 -4.18 -12.30
N PHE A 16 1.27 -3.97 -11.30
CA PHE A 16 0.85 -3.71 -9.92
C PHE A 16 0.26 -2.31 -9.77
N LYS A 17 0.88 -1.29 -10.38
CA LYS A 17 0.35 0.09 -10.39
C LYS A 17 -1.06 0.13 -10.98
N ARG A 18 -1.30 -0.58 -12.08
CA ARG A 18 -2.63 -0.68 -12.70
C ARG A 18 -3.62 -1.43 -11.82
N ALA A 19 -3.23 -2.57 -11.26
CA ALA A 19 -4.09 -3.36 -10.38
C ALA A 19 -4.49 -2.62 -9.10
N LEU A 20 -3.57 -1.82 -8.55
CA LEU A 20 -3.78 -1.00 -7.36
C LEU A 20 -4.45 0.35 -7.66
N GLY A 21 -4.72 0.68 -8.93
CA GLY A 21 -5.30 1.98 -9.30
C GLY A 21 -4.40 3.18 -8.94
N TYR A 22 -3.08 3.01 -9.01
CA TYR A 22 -2.11 4.03 -8.64
C TYR A 22 -2.23 5.30 -9.51
N GLN A 23 -2.39 6.46 -8.87
CA GLN A 23 -2.56 7.75 -9.57
C GLN A 23 -1.60 8.86 -9.09
N TYR A 24 -1.21 8.86 -7.82
CA TYR A 24 -0.43 9.93 -7.19
C TYR A 24 0.62 9.36 -6.24
N GLN A 25 1.63 10.15 -5.91
CA GLN A 25 2.64 9.78 -4.91
C GLN A 25 2.74 10.82 -3.78
N PRO A 26 3.19 10.41 -2.58
CA PRO A 26 3.34 9.00 -2.15
C PRO A 26 1.98 8.32 -1.97
N HIS A 27 1.90 7.00 -2.18
CA HIS A 27 0.67 6.22 -2.00
C HIS A 27 0.99 4.86 -1.37
N LEU A 28 0.38 4.58 -0.22
CA LEU A 28 0.52 3.32 0.50
C LEU A 28 -0.76 2.50 0.38
N PHE A 29 -0.59 1.18 0.22
CA PHE A 29 -1.69 0.22 0.19
C PHE A 29 -1.44 -0.86 1.24
N LEU A 30 -2.46 -1.14 2.05
CA LEU A 30 -2.49 -2.28 2.96
C LEU A 30 -3.33 -3.38 2.33
N LEU A 31 -2.71 -4.53 2.08
CA LEU A 31 -3.36 -5.68 1.45
C LEU A 31 -3.52 -6.85 2.42
N ASP A 32 -4.55 -7.68 2.22
CA ASP A 32 -4.65 -8.99 2.85
C ASP A 32 -3.77 -10.04 2.14
N GLY A 33 -3.76 -11.28 2.64
CA GLY A 33 -3.00 -12.38 2.05
C GLY A 33 -3.49 -12.87 0.68
N GLN A 34 -4.62 -12.33 0.19
CA GLN A 34 -5.21 -12.64 -1.11
C GLN A 34 -5.01 -11.49 -2.11
N GLY A 35 -4.44 -10.36 -1.67
CA GLY A 35 -4.23 -9.17 -2.50
C GLY A 35 -5.42 -8.21 -2.50
N THR A 36 -6.39 -8.38 -1.61
CA THR A 36 -7.49 -7.41 -1.43
C THR A 36 -6.97 -6.17 -0.73
N ILE A 37 -7.32 -4.99 -1.23
CA ILE A 37 -7.00 -3.71 -0.58
C ILE A 37 -7.88 -3.57 0.66
N LEU A 38 -7.26 -3.56 1.84
CA LEU A 38 -7.91 -3.30 3.12
C LEU A 38 -8.00 -1.80 3.40
N ARG A 39 -6.92 -1.05 3.12
CA ARG A 39 -6.83 0.42 3.26
C ARG A 39 -5.83 1.00 2.27
N GLU A 40 -5.99 2.27 1.96
CA GLU A 40 -5.06 3.05 1.15
C GLU A 40 -4.87 4.47 1.73
N TRP A 41 -3.68 5.04 1.54
CA TRP A 41 -3.35 6.40 1.97
C TRP A 41 -2.66 7.16 0.85
N ILE A 42 -3.30 8.22 0.38
CA ILE A 42 -2.71 9.16 -0.57
C ILE A 42 -2.00 10.26 0.21
N GLY A 43 -0.72 10.44 -0.06
CA GLY A 43 0.13 11.40 0.63
C GLY A 43 0.84 10.79 1.84
N LEU A 44 1.35 11.69 2.70
CA LEU A 44 2.07 11.29 3.90
C LEU A 44 1.09 10.75 4.94
N VAL A 45 1.41 9.60 5.51
CA VAL A 45 0.71 9.00 6.66
C VAL A 45 1.60 9.14 7.90
N SER A 46 1.00 9.39 9.07
CA SER A 46 1.75 9.43 10.33
C SER A 46 2.12 8.01 10.77
N GLU A 47 3.19 7.87 11.55
CA GLU A 47 3.59 6.58 12.12
C GLU A 47 2.47 5.99 12.99
N GLU A 48 1.86 6.82 13.85
CA GLU A 48 0.78 6.41 14.75
C GLU A 48 -0.43 5.86 13.98
N ASP A 49 -0.86 6.53 12.90
CA ASP A 49 -1.99 6.09 12.08
C ASP A 49 -1.68 4.77 11.35
N LEU A 50 -0.46 4.65 10.83
CA LEU A 50 -0.02 3.44 10.14
C LEU A 50 0.07 2.26 11.11
N GLU A 51 0.66 2.45 12.29
CA GLU A 51 0.74 1.43 13.34
C GLU A 51 -0.64 0.98 13.82
N ALA A 52 -1.57 1.92 14.02
CA ALA A 52 -2.94 1.60 14.41
C ALA A 52 -3.60 0.68 13.38
N ALA A 53 -3.52 1.04 12.09
CA ALA A 53 -4.09 0.23 11.01
C ALA A 53 -3.45 -1.16 10.91
N LEU A 54 -2.13 -1.27 11.11
CA LEU A 54 -1.42 -2.55 11.10
C LEU A 54 -1.82 -3.44 12.28
N LYS A 55 -2.05 -2.87 13.48
CA LYS A 55 -2.51 -3.60 14.66
C LYS A 55 -3.94 -4.11 14.48
N GLU A 56 -4.82 -3.32 13.87
CA GLU A 56 -6.21 -3.71 13.59
C GLU A 56 -6.30 -4.97 12.72
N VAL A 57 -5.43 -5.13 11.72
CA VAL A 57 -5.46 -6.27 10.78
C VAL A 57 -4.72 -7.52 11.28
N GLN A 58 -4.03 -7.43 12.42
CA GLN A 58 -3.31 -8.54 13.03
C GLN A 58 -4.11 -9.31 14.09
N GLN A 59 -5.30 -8.82 14.46
CA GLN A 59 -6.20 -9.47 15.42
C GLN A 59 -7.06 -10.54 14.75
#